data_AF-A0A239P9B8-F1
#
_entry.id   AF-A0A239P9B8-F1
#
_cell.length_a   1.000
_cell.length_b   1.000
_cell.length_c   1.000
_cell.angle_alpha   90.00
_cell.angle_beta   90.00
_cell.angle_gamma   90.00
#
_symmetry.space_group_name_H-M   'P 1'
#
loop_
_entity.id
_entity.type
_entity.pdbx_description
1 polymer ?
#
loop_
_entity_poly.entity_id
_entity_poly.type
_entity_poly.pdbx_seq_one_letter_code
_entity_poly.pdbx_strand_id
1 'polypeptide(L)'
;MSENASVAKRLEKFLAFDGFRGIGVVVVVFTHCPQVLDSNAYNAIWYANQLSRVGYIALDIFFVISGFFITRLLLRERAKTGRISFKDFYMRRALRIFPVYYLTVLACYFIFRLGPADTLSLLTYTFNFYHPLHAAPNPLEHTWSLSVEEQFYFFWPLLILMVAPAWLNVVTGRVIPLLAVASGLLMAQLLINHEPREAGDVVYMSLFTRMLSLSLGGWLALREFENRPLRGWRCAALVVAALMILVIDRKGRDLGIITSQPVYWTLALIAYSMVSVSFVATLVFDRGIVRRVMTAILSLSLFRGLGSLSYAMYVFHLPVLFYLGLNDAATHGTKVPILQVAIAFGITLGLSILSYYLLENPMAKLKQNFSGTRPVEPVGTKGANVTQSGLPAGFARAAFFSPEDRAKPADESPQPMTIWPGVRRSRVN
;
A
#
# COMPACT_ATOMS: atom_id res chain seq x y z
N MET A 1 -3.62 -23.03 -24.00
CA MET A 1 -2.92 -21.73 -24.19
C MET A 1 -3.60 -20.55 -23.46
N SER A 2 -4.93 -20.53 -23.26
CA SER A 2 -5.65 -19.41 -22.61
C SER A 2 -5.45 -19.30 -21.09
N GLU A 3 -5.31 -20.43 -20.40
CA GLU A 3 -5.21 -20.47 -18.92
C GLU A 3 -3.85 -19.96 -18.41
N ASN A 4 -2.74 -20.43 -19.01
CA ASN A 4 -1.38 -19.96 -18.70
C ASN A 4 -1.21 -18.45 -18.92
N ALA A 5 -1.81 -17.90 -19.98
CA ALA A 5 -1.80 -16.47 -20.24
C ALA A 5 -2.61 -15.67 -19.18
N SER A 6 -3.70 -16.25 -18.67
CA SER A 6 -4.51 -15.66 -17.60
C SER A 6 -3.81 -15.67 -16.23
N VAL A 7 -3.00 -16.69 -15.97
CA VAL A 7 -2.20 -16.83 -14.74
C VAL A 7 -1.01 -15.88 -14.78
N ALA A 8 -0.27 -15.84 -15.89
CA ALA A 8 0.85 -14.91 -16.09
C ALA A 8 0.41 -13.44 -15.93
N LYS A 9 -0.73 -13.06 -16.53
CA LYS A 9 -1.28 -11.69 -16.42
C LYS A 9 -1.76 -11.34 -15.01
N ARG A 10 -2.24 -12.34 -14.23
CA ARG A 10 -2.56 -12.16 -12.81
C ARG A 10 -1.28 -11.93 -11.99
N LEU A 11 -0.25 -12.74 -12.20
CA LEU A 11 1.04 -12.63 -11.53
C LEU A 11 1.69 -11.27 -11.78
N GLU A 12 1.76 -10.83 -13.04
CA GLU A 12 2.31 -9.52 -13.43
C GLU A 12 1.62 -8.35 -12.72
N LYS A 13 0.29 -8.40 -12.60
CA LYS A 13 -0.49 -7.38 -11.88
C LYS A 13 -0.14 -7.30 -10.40
N PHE A 14 0.03 -8.44 -9.73
CA PHE A 14 0.40 -8.46 -8.30
C PHE A 14 1.85 -8.00 -8.07
N LEU A 15 2.76 -8.37 -8.96
CA LEU A 15 4.15 -7.92 -8.91
C LEU A 15 4.27 -6.39 -9.04
N ALA A 16 3.42 -5.77 -9.86
CA ALA A 16 3.38 -4.31 -9.99
C ALA A 16 2.92 -3.61 -8.69
N PHE A 17 2.04 -4.23 -7.90
CA PHE A 17 1.63 -3.70 -6.59
C PHE A 17 2.77 -3.76 -5.56
N ASP A 18 3.61 -4.79 -5.59
CA ASP A 18 4.79 -4.84 -4.73
C ASP A 18 5.79 -3.76 -5.13
N GLY A 19 6.07 -3.60 -6.43
CA GLY A 19 6.86 -2.48 -6.92
C GLY A 19 6.32 -1.12 -6.50
N PHE A 20 5.01 -0.97 -6.53
CA PHE A 20 4.33 0.25 -6.10
C PHE A 20 4.60 0.56 -4.63
N ARG A 21 4.46 -0.44 -3.76
CA ARG A 21 4.77 -0.32 -2.33
C ARG A 21 6.24 0.00 -2.11
N GLY A 22 7.14 -0.54 -2.94
CA GLY A 22 8.58 -0.27 -2.88
C GLY A 22 8.93 1.17 -3.21
N ILE A 23 8.37 1.73 -4.30
CA ILE A 23 8.56 3.15 -4.62
C ILE A 23 7.90 4.03 -3.56
N GLY A 24 6.65 3.69 -3.18
CA GLY A 24 5.88 4.46 -2.21
C GLY A 24 6.60 4.60 -0.87
N VAL A 25 7.16 3.52 -0.33
CA VAL A 25 7.88 3.60 0.95
C VAL A 25 9.15 4.44 0.84
N VAL A 26 9.91 4.34 -0.26
CA VAL A 26 11.12 5.15 -0.45
C VAL A 26 10.78 6.62 -0.51
N VAL A 27 9.72 6.98 -1.24
CA VAL A 27 9.23 8.37 -1.33
C VAL A 27 8.79 8.88 0.04
N VAL A 28 8.08 8.06 0.82
CA VAL A 28 7.66 8.41 2.18
C VAL A 28 8.86 8.60 3.11
N VAL A 29 9.82 7.67 3.12
CA VAL A 29 11.05 7.80 3.92
C VAL A 29 11.79 9.08 3.55
N PHE A 30 11.96 9.32 2.24
CA PHE A 30 12.64 10.51 1.74
C PHE A 30 11.94 11.82 2.12
N THR A 31 10.61 11.82 2.22
CA THR A 31 9.81 12.99 2.63
C THR A 31 10.13 13.43 4.06
N HIS A 32 10.53 12.50 4.94
CA HIS A 32 10.91 12.78 6.33
C HIS A 32 12.40 13.07 6.51
N CYS A 33 13.21 12.97 5.45
CA CYS A 33 14.64 13.30 5.53
C CYS A 33 14.86 14.83 5.50
N PRO A 34 15.85 15.35 6.24
CA PRO A 34 16.25 16.75 6.17
C PRO A 34 16.99 17.08 4.86
N GLN A 35 17.16 18.38 4.60
CA GLN A 35 18.08 18.86 3.56
C GLN A 35 19.54 18.54 3.90
N VAL A 36 20.41 18.52 2.88
CA VAL A 36 21.84 18.23 3.07
C VAL A 36 22.77 19.40 2.75
N LEU A 37 23.95 19.41 3.37
CA LEU A 37 24.96 20.49 3.22
C LEU A 37 25.74 20.40 1.91
N ASP A 38 25.96 19.19 1.41
CA ASP A 38 27.05 18.80 0.53
C ASP A 38 26.57 18.23 -0.82
N SER A 39 25.29 18.36 -1.15
CA SER A 39 24.74 17.90 -2.45
C SER A 39 23.59 18.76 -2.97
N ASN A 40 23.86 19.52 -4.03
CA ASN A 40 22.83 20.30 -4.74
C ASN A 40 21.81 19.41 -5.44
N ALA A 41 22.25 18.27 -6.00
CA ALA A 41 21.37 17.33 -6.68
C ALA A 41 20.35 16.73 -5.70
N TYR A 42 20.81 16.31 -4.51
CA TYR A 42 19.91 15.84 -3.44
C TYR A 42 18.87 16.90 -3.09
N ASN A 43 19.32 18.12 -2.81
CA ASN A 43 18.43 19.20 -2.39
C ASN A 43 17.42 19.57 -3.48
N ALA A 44 17.79 19.53 -4.76
CA ALA A 44 16.87 19.76 -5.87
C ALA A 44 15.76 18.69 -5.91
N ILE A 45 16.11 17.41 -5.72
CA ILE A 45 15.15 16.30 -5.64
C ILE A 45 14.26 16.45 -4.39
N TRP A 46 14.86 16.83 -3.25
CA TRP A 46 14.14 17.11 -2.01
C TRP A 46 13.11 18.23 -2.20
N TYR A 47 13.49 19.35 -2.82
CA TYR A 47 12.56 20.44 -3.10
C TYR A 47 11.44 20.01 -4.03
N ALA A 48 11.74 19.25 -5.08
CA ALA A 48 10.73 18.71 -5.98
C ALA A 48 9.75 17.79 -5.23
N ASN A 49 10.25 16.95 -4.31
CA ASN A 49 9.42 16.08 -3.46
C ASN A 49 8.48 16.88 -2.55
N GLN A 50 9.00 17.88 -1.83
CA GLN A 50 8.20 18.69 -0.91
C GLN A 50 7.22 19.61 -1.64
N LEU A 51 7.60 20.16 -2.79
CA LEU A 51 6.73 21.02 -3.59
C LEU A 51 5.61 20.23 -4.26
N SER A 52 5.91 19.07 -4.83
CA SER A 52 4.90 18.19 -5.45
C SER A 52 4.05 17.44 -4.43
N ARG A 53 4.49 17.40 -3.16
CA ARG A 53 3.82 16.69 -2.06
C ARG A 53 3.58 15.21 -2.36
N VAL A 54 4.49 14.62 -3.14
CA VAL A 54 4.37 13.23 -3.60
C VAL A 54 4.39 12.22 -2.45
N GLY A 55 5.02 12.52 -1.30
CA GLY A 55 4.92 11.72 -0.08
C GLY A 55 3.49 11.55 0.44
N TYR A 56 2.69 12.60 0.38
CA TYR A 56 1.27 12.57 0.78
C TYR A 56 0.42 11.75 -0.20
N ILE A 57 0.70 11.90 -1.50
CA ILE A 57 0.05 11.10 -2.54
C ILE A 57 0.44 9.62 -2.38
N ALA A 58 1.71 9.32 -2.12
CA ALA A 58 2.19 7.97 -1.87
C ALA A 58 1.44 7.31 -0.71
N LEU A 59 1.24 8.04 0.40
CA LEU A 59 0.44 7.58 1.54
C LEU A 59 -1.03 7.31 1.15
N ASP A 60 -1.67 8.22 0.42
CA ASP A 60 -3.05 7.99 -0.05
C ASP A 60 -3.15 6.80 -1.00
N ILE A 61 -2.13 6.52 -1.81
CA ILE A 61 -2.12 5.30 -2.63
C ILE A 61 -2.06 4.05 -1.74
N PHE A 62 -1.30 4.05 -0.64
CA PHE A 62 -1.34 2.94 0.32
C PHE A 62 -2.76 2.74 0.85
N PHE A 63 -3.48 3.80 1.24
CA PHE A 63 -4.88 3.68 1.65
C PHE A 63 -5.80 3.13 0.54
N VAL A 64 -5.70 3.62 -0.70
CA VAL A 64 -6.48 3.08 -1.83
C VAL A 64 -6.15 1.60 -2.07
N ILE A 65 -4.87 1.21 -2.00
CA ILE A 65 -4.42 -0.17 -2.16
C ILE A 65 -4.95 -1.05 -1.01
N SER A 66 -4.92 -0.57 0.22
CA SER A 66 -5.46 -1.26 1.40
C SER A 66 -6.95 -1.52 1.24
N GLY A 67 -7.73 -0.50 0.89
CA GLY A 67 -9.15 -0.64 0.59
C GLY A 67 -9.44 -1.62 -0.55
N PHE A 68 -8.65 -1.56 -1.63
CA PHE A 68 -8.76 -2.47 -2.77
C PHE A 68 -8.51 -3.93 -2.37
N PHE A 69 -7.39 -4.22 -1.70
CA PHE A 69 -7.02 -5.60 -1.38
C PHE A 69 -7.92 -6.22 -0.31
N ILE A 70 -8.33 -5.45 0.71
CA ILE A 70 -9.22 -5.96 1.76
C ILE A 70 -10.58 -6.30 1.15
N THR A 71 -11.18 -5.38 0.41
CA THR A 71 -12.49 -5.60 -0.23
C THR A 71 -12.42 -6.78 -1.19
N ARG A 72 -11.39 -6.84 -2.04
CA ARG A 72 -11.20 -7.94 -2.98
C ARG A 72 -11.02 -9.30 -2.30
N LEU A 73 -10.31 -9.34 -1.17
CA LEU A 73 -10.17 -10.57 -0.37
C LEU A 73 -11.53 -11.03 0.16
N LEU A 74 -12.30 -10.13 0.77
CA LEU A 74 -13.61 -10.42 1.34
C LEU A 74 -14.62 -10.88 0.28
N LEU A 75 -14.67 -10.20 -0.88
CA LEU A 75 -15.54 -10.57 -1.99
C LEU A 75 -15.20 -11.96 -2.53
N ARG A 76 -13.91 -12.28 -2.69
CA ARG A 76 -13.46 -13.60 -3.14
C ARG A 76 -13.77 -14.71 -2.13
N GLU A 77 -13.58 -14.43 -0.85
CA GLU A 77 -13.88 -15.38 0.22
C GLU A 77 -15.38 -15.69 0.27
N ARG A 78 -16.22 -14.66 0.20
CA ARG A 78 -17.69 -14.78 0.13
C ARG A 78 -18.12 -15.54 -1.13
N ALA A 79 -17.54 -15.24 -2.28
CA ALA A 79 -17.85 -15.93 -3.53
C ALA A 79 -17.46 -17.42 -3.51
N LYS A 80 -16.35 -17.76 -2.84
CA LYS A 80 -15.86 -19.16 -2.75
C LYS A 80 -16.59 -19.98 -1.69
N THR A 81 -16.92 -19.39 -0.55
CA THR A 81 -17.38 -20.13 0.65
C THR A 81 -18.81 -19.79 1.09
N GLY A 82 -19.45 -18.81 0.45
CA GLY A 82 -20.76 -18.27 0.85
C GLY A 82 -20.71 -17.37 2.10
N ARG A 83 -19.57 -17.32 2.81
CA ARG A 83 -19.42 -16.58 4.08
C ARG A 83 -18.08 -15.84 4.16
N ILE A 84 -17.93 -15.00 5.18
CA ILE A 84 -16.69 -14.32 5.54
C ILE A 84 -16.28 -14.80 6.92
N SER A 85 -15.08 -15.37 7.06
CA SER A 85 -14.51 -15.78 8.34
C SER A 85 -13.79 -14.61 9.01
N PHE A 86 -14.46 -13.95 9.96
CA PHE A 86 -13.88 -12.84 10.72
C PHE A 86 -12.62 -13.28 11.47
N LYS A 87 -12.65 -14.46 12.10
CA LYS A 87 -11.49 -15.02 12.82
C LYS A 87 -10.28 -15.14 11.90
N ASP A 88 -10.44 -15.78 10.75
CA ASP A 88 -9.32 -15.97 9.82
C ASP A 88 -8.87 -14.65 9.22
N PHE A 89 -9.81 -13.74 8.93
CA PHE A 89 -9.51 -12.40 8.45
C PHE A 89 -8.61 -11.64 9.43
N TYR A 90 -9.03 -11.51 10.70
CA TYR A 90 -8.28 -10.75 11.70
C TYR A 90 -6.96 -11.43 12.07
N MET A 91 -6.92 -12.77 12.17
CA MET A 91 -5.67 -13.48 12.46
C MET A 91 -4.61 -13.27 11.38
N ARG A 92 -5.02 -13.29 10.10
CA ARG A 92 -4.12 -13.03 8.97
C ARG A 92 -3.57 -11.59 8.96
N ARG A 93 -4.28 -10.65 9.58
CA ARG A 93 -3.86 -9.24 9.70
C ARG A 93 -2.97 -9.03 10.92
N ALA A 94 -3.38 -9.56 12.07
CA ALA A 94 -2.58 -9.57 13.29
C ALA A 94 -1.18 -10.16 13.03
N LEU A 95 -1.09 -11.36 12.43
CA LEU A 95 0.19 -12.00 12.09
C LEU A 95 1.04 -11.22 11.08
N ARG A 96 0.46 -10.27 10.35
CA ARG A 96 1.18 -9.43 9.39
C ARG A 96 1.69 -8.14 10.03
N ILE A 97 0.92 -7.54 10.93
CA ILE A 97 1.13 -6.15 11.38
C ILE A 97 1.68 -6.14 12.81
N PHE A 98 1.06 -6.86 13.73
CA PHE A 98 1.34 -6.79 15.15
C PHE A 98 2.80 -7.09 15.54
N PRO A 99 3.49 -8.10 14.96
CA PRO A 99 4.84 -8.45 15.38
C PRO A 99 5.84 -7.29 15.26
N VAL A 100 5.90 -6.65 14.09
CA VAL A 100 6.85 -5.56 13.83
C VAL A 100 6.38 -4.28 14.54
N TYR A 101 5.07 -3.99 14.49
CA TYR A 101 4.51 -2.80 15.12
C TYR A 101 4.75 -2.77 16.63
N TYR A 102 4.29 -3.79 17.38
CA TYR A 102 4.40 -3.78 18.83
C TYR A 102 5.84 -3.93 19.31
N LEU A 103 6.70 -4.65 18.57
CA LEU A 103 8.13 -4.68 18.88
C LEU A 103 8.73 -3.27 18.78
N THR A 104 8.35 -2.51 17.75
CA THR A 104 8.85 -1.14 17.56
C THR A 104 8.29 -0.20 18.61
N VAL A 105 7.01 -0.30 18.97
CA VAL A 105 6.40 0.45 20.08
C VAL A 105 7.14 0.17 21.38
N LEU A 106 7.39 -1.11 21.69
CA LEU A 106 8.12 -1.52 22.89
C LEU A 106 9.56 -1.00 22.90
N ALA A 107 10.27 -1.09 21.78
CA ALA A 107 11.61 -0.53 21.66
C ALA A 107 11.61 0.98 21.87
N CYS A 108 10.67 1.70 21.26
CA CYS A 108 10.56 3.15 21.39
C CYS A 108 10.18 3.57 22.83
N TYR A 109 9.33 2.79 23.51
CA TYR A 109 9.00 3.01 24.91
C TYR A 109 10.25 3.03 25.79
N PHE A 110 11.17 2.08 25.60
CA PHE A 110 12.41 2.03 26.38
C PHE A 110 13.48 3.03 25.94
N ILE A 111 13.67 3.20 24.63
CA ILE A 111 14.73 4.06 24.06
C ILE A 111 14.38 5.54 24.24
N PHE A 112 13.15 5.94 23.88
CA PHE A 112 12.72 7.34 23.87
C PHE A 112 11.86 7.73 25.08
N ARG A 113 11.62 6.80 26.02
CA ARG A 113 10.85 7.06 27.25
C ARG A 113 9.45 7.61 26.97
N LEU A 114 8.72 6.96 26.07
CA LEU A 114 7.37 7.37 25.69
C LEU A 114 6.46 7.52 26.92
N GLY A 115 5.67 8.60 26.95
CA GLY A 115 4.70 8.84 27.99
C GLY A 115 3.61 7.77 28.05
N PRO A 116 2.91 7.62 29.20
CA PRO A 116 1.88 6.61 29.36
C PRO A 116 0.69 6.81 28.40
N ALA A 117 0.29 8.06 28.13
CA ALA A 117 -0.81 8.37 27.23
C ALA A 117 -0.46 8.13 25.74
N ASP A 118 0.75 8.51 25.31
CA ASP A 118 1.27 8.15 23.98
C ASP A 118 1.31 6.63 23.80
N THR A 119 1.88 5.93 24.79
CA THR A 119 2.02 4.47 24.75
C THR A 119 0.65 3.80 24.68
N LEU A 120 -0.30 4.22 25.51
CA LEU A 120 -1.65 3.67 25.50
C LEU A 120 -2.32 3.88 24.13
N SER A 121 -2.26 5.09 23.58
CA SER A 121 -2.90 5.38 22.29
C SER A 121 -2.27 4.65 21.10
N LEU A 122 -0.95 4.38 21.14
CA LEU A 122 -0.27 3.49 20.19
C LEU A 122 -0.73 2.04 20.36
N LEU A 123 -0.80 1.54 21.60
CA LEU A 123 -1.24 0.16 21.88
C LEU A 123 -2.69 -0.11 21.48
N THR A 124 -3.56 0.90 21.57
CA THR A 124 -4.98 0.78 21.22
C THR A 124 -5.30 1.22 19.79
N TYR A 125 -4.29 1.57 18.97
CA TYR A 125 -4.49 2.13 17.63
C TYR A 125 -5.46 3.32 17.62
N THR A 126 -5.38 4.19 18.63
CA THR A 126 -6.12 5.47 18.73
C THR A 126 -5.19 6.68 18.62
N PHE A 127 -3.93 6.46 18.26
CA PHE A 127 -2.90 7.49 18.15
C PHE A 127 -3.28 8.61 17.17
N ASN A 128 -4.04 8.30 16.12
CA ASN A 128 -4.53 9.30 15.15
C ASN A 128 -5.58 10.27 15.72
N PHE A 129 -6.23 9.93 16.84
CA PHE A 129 -7.12 10.86 17.57
C PHE A 129 -6.37 11.58 18.70
N TYR A 130 -5.40 10.90 19.32
CA TYR A 130 -4.62 11.45 20.43
C TYR A 130 -3.58 12.47 19.97
N HIS A 131 -2.73 12.11 19.01
CA HIS A 131 -1.56 12.90 18.62
C HIS A 131 -1.87 14.32 18.12
N PRO A 132 -2.90 14.54 17.26
CA PRO A 132 -3.23 15.90 16.81
C PRO A 132 -3.61 16.88 17.93
N LEU A 133 -4.05 16.37 19.08
CA LEU A 133 -4.47 17.19 20.24
C LEU A 133 -3.35 17.41 21.27
N HIS A 134 -2.20 16.75 21.11
CA HIS A 134 -1.11 16.77 22.08
C HIS A 134 0.23 17.17 21.45
N ALA A 135 0.34 17.18 20.11
CA ALA A 135 1.35 17.80 19.23
C ALA A 135 2.85 17.68 19.64
N ALA A 136 3.18 16.78 20.56
CA ALA A 136 4.54 16.55 21.02
C ALA A 136 5.32 15.73 19.97
N PRO A 137 6.60 16.08 19.69
CA PRO A 137 7.45 15.28 18.82
C PRO A 137 7.48 13.81 19.27
N ASN A 138 7.16 12.88 18.37
CA ASN A 138 7.05 11.47 18.70
C ASN A 138 7.78 10.62 17.65
N PRO A 139 8.68 9.69 18.03
CA PRO A 139 9.42 8.84 17.09
C PRO A 139 8.52 7.91 16.26
N LEU A 140 7.25 7.78 16.64
CA LEU A 140 6.24 6.95 15.97
C LEU A 140 5.11 7.78 15.38
N GLU A 141 5.31 9.08 15.14
CA GLU A 141 4.23 9.97 14.68
C GLU A 141 3.53 9.42 13.43
N HIS A 142 4.29 8.92 12.44
CA HIS A 142 3.79 8.38 11.18
C HIS A 142 2.81 7.21 11.37
N THR A 143 2.86 6.52 12.50
CA THR A 143 1.98 5.38 12.77
C THR A 143 0.51 5.75 13.04
N TRP A 144 0.17 7.05 13.05
CA TRP A 144 -1.24 7.49 12.97
C TRP A 144 -1.95 6.86 11.76
N SER A 145 -1.25 6.67 10.65
CA SER A 145 -1.83 6.07 9.44
C SER A 145 -2.14 4.58 9.63
N LEU A 146 -1.32 3.86 10.40
CA LEU A 146 -1.56 2.47 10.77
C LEU A 146 -2.76 2.35 11.71
N SER A 147 -2.96 3.33 12.60
CA SER A 147 -4.17 3.41 13.43
C SER A 147 -5.43 3.52 12.58
N VAL A 148 -5.41 4.41 11.57
CA VAL A 148 -6.51 4.52 10.60
C VAL A 148 -6.73 3.22 9.83
N GLU A 149 -5.65 2.55 9.38
CA GLU A 149 -5.79 1.27 8.68
C GLU A 149 -6.38 0.15 9.55
N GLU A 150 -5.93 -0.01 10.80
CA GLU A 150 -6.46 -1.03 11.71
C GLU A 150 -7.93 -0.77 12.06
N GLN A 151 -8.31 0.49 12.29
CA GLN A 151 -9.71 0.90 12.47
C GLN A 151 -10.53 0.53 11.22
N PHE A 152 -10.02 0.81 10.03
CA PHE A 152 -10.65 0.41 8.78
C PHE A 152 -10.79 -1.12 8.67
N TYR A 153 -9.75 -1.89 8.99
CA TYR A 153 -9.79 -3.36 8.98
C TYR A 153 -10.82 -3.91 9.96
N PHE A 154 -11.03 -3.24 11.09
CA PHE A 154 -12.05 -3.59 12.06
C PHE A 154 -13.46 -3.41 11.48
N PHE A 155 -13.80 -2.23 10.95
CA PHE A 155 -15.16 -1.91 10.51
C PHE A 155 -15.53 -2.42 9.12
N TRP A 156 -14.56 -2.54 8.21
CA TRP A 156 -14.85 -2.81 6.80
C TRP A 156 -15.51 -4.17 6.51
N PRO A 157 -15.09 -5.29 7.13
CA PRO A 157 -15.78 -6.57 6.94
C PRO A 157 -17.24 -6.54 7.39
N LEU A 158 -17.56 -5.80 8.46
CA LEU A 158 -18.93 -5.60 8.93
C LEU A 158 -19.75 -4.82 7.90
N LEU A 159 -19.18 -3.77 7.31
CA LEU A 159 -19.83 -3.00 6.25
C LEU A 159 -20.16 -3.89 5.03
N ILE A 160 -19.22 -4.71 4.58
CA ILE A 160 -19.43 -5.62 3.44
C ILE A 160 -20.50 -6.69 3.73
N LEU A 161 -20.67 -7.06 5.00
CA LEU A 161 -21.69 -8.02 5.43
C LEU A 161 -23.08 -7.36 5.54
N MET A 162 -23.16 -6.18 6.17
CA MET A 162 -24.41 -5.49 6.49
C MET A 162 -25.03 -4.80 5.27
N VAL A 163 -24.21 -4.27 4.37
CA VAL A 163 -24.69 -3.59 3.17
C VAL A 163 -25.02 -4.63 2.10
N ALA A 164 -26.27 -4.60 1.62
CA ALA A 164 -26.70 -5.50 0.56
C ALA A 164 -25.84 -5.32 -0.72
N PRO A 165 -25.52 -6.40 -1.44
CA PRO A 165 -24.61 -6.33 -2.60
C PRO A 165 -24.98 -5.29 -3.65
N ALA A 166 -26.28 -5.06 -3.89
CA ALA A 166 -26.78 -4.06 -4.83
C ALA A 166 -26.38 -2.61 -4.46
N TRP A 167 -26.20 -2.33 -3.17
CA TRP A 167 -25.88 -1.00 -2.65
C TRP A 167 -24.37 -0.78 -2.44
N LEU A 168 -23.56 -1.85 -2.41
CA LEU A 168 -22.12 -1.76 -2.11
C LEU A 168 -21.40 -0.74 -3.00
N ASN A 169 -21.63 -0.76 -4.32
CA ASN A 169 -21.01 0.20 -5.24
C ASN A 169 -21.34 1.66 -4.91
N VAL A 170 -22.59 1.94 -4.52
CA VAL A 170 -23.06 3.29 -4.19
C VAL A 170 -22.50 3.71 -2.84
N VAL A 171 -22.50 2.81 -1.86
CA VAL A 171 -21.99 3.09 -0.53
C VAL A 171 -20.49 3.39 -0.57
N THR A 172 -19.69 2.51 -1.17
CA THR A 172 -18.21 2.66 -1.19
C THR A 172 -17.74 3.76 -2.15
N GLY A 173 -18.45 3.96 -3.27
CA GLY A 173 -18.05 4.88 -4.34
C GLY A 173 -18.69 6.26 -4.28
N ARG A 174 -19.72 6.48 -3.45
CA ARG A 174 -20.42 7.77 -3.33
C ARG A 174 -20.71 8.17 -1.89
N VAL A 175 -21.42 7.34 -1.13
CA VAL A 175 -21.88 7.72 0.23
C VAL A 175 -20.70 7.96 1.16
N ILE A 176 -19.78 7.00 1.30
CA ILE A 176 -18.61 7.16 2.18
C ILE A 176 -17.70 8.30 1.71
N PRO A 177 -17.36 8.44 0.42
CA PRO A 177 -16.62 9.60 -0.08
C PRO A 177 -17.27 10.95 0.26
N LEU A 178 -18.58 11.08 0.08
CA LEU A 178 -19.31 12.32 0.38
C LEU A 178 -19.32 12.61 1.89
N LEU A 179 -19.52 11.59 2.73
CA LEU A 179 -19.44 11.72 4.18
C LEU A 179 -18.04 12.10 4.64
N ALA A 180 -17.00 11.53 4.02
CA ALA A 180 -15.60 11.86 4.32
C ALA A 180 -15.31 13.34 4.01
N VAL A 181 -15.74 13.83 2.84
CA VAL A 181 -15.59 15.25 2.46
C VAL A 181 -16.41 16.15 3.40
N ALA A 182 -17.67 15.80 3.67
CA ALA A 182 -18.51 16.55 4.59
C ALA A 182 -17.92 16.61 6.00
N SER A 183 -17.30 15.52 6.49
CA SER A 183 -16.63 15.49 7.78
C SER A 183 -15.41 16.42 7.82
N GLY A 184 -14.62 16.47 6.75
CA GLY A 184 -13.48 17.39 6.64
C GLY A 184 -13.92 18.85 6.66
N LEU A 185 -14.98 19.18 5.90
CA LEU A 185 -15.56 20.53 5.90
C LEU A 185 -16.15 20.91 7.26
N LEU A 186 -16.84 19.98 7.93
CA LEU A 186 -17.38 20.20 9.27
C LEU A 186 -16.25 20.44 10.29
N MET A 187 -15.22 19.59 10.29
CA MET A 187 -14.03 19.79 11.13
C MET A 187 -13.35 21.12 10.82
N ALA A 188 -13.25 21.49 9.55
CA ALA A 188 -12.68 22.76 9.14
C ALA A 188 -13.47 23.97 9.64
N GLN A 189 -14.80 23.87 9.68
CA GLN A 189 -15.66 24.90 10.26
C GLN A 189 -15.51 25.00 11.78
N LEU A 190 -15.47 23.85 12.47
CA LEU A 190 -15.37 23.80 13.94
C LEU A 190 -13.99 24.26 14.45
N LEU A 191 -12.93 23.97 13.70
CA LEU A 191 -11.55 24.21 14.10
C LEU A 191 -10.93 25.48 13.48
N ILE A 192 -11.72 26.30 12.79
CA ILE A 192 -11.22 27.49 12.07
C ILE A 192 -10.50 28.50 12.99
N ASN A 193 -10.92 28.57 14.26
CA ASN A 193 -10.37 29.48 15.28
C ASN A 193 -9.33 28.82 16.21
N HIS A 194 -8.95 27.56 15.95
CA HIS A 194 -7.94 26.85 16.73
C HIS A 194 -6.55 27.03 16.14
N GLU A 195 -5.52 26.63 16.90
CA GLU A 195 -4.14 26.65 16.42
C GLU A 195 -4.03 25.98 15.04
N PRO A 196 -3.57 26.69 13.99
CA PRO A 196 -3.71 26.23 12.62
C PRO A 196 -3.09 24.86 12.38
N ARG A 197 -1.95 24.57 13.01
CA ARG A 197 -1.24 23.30 12.84
C ARG A 197 -2.05 22.12 13.41
N GLU A 198 -2.42 22.20 14.68
CA GLU A 198 -3.19 21.16 15.38
C GLU A 198 -4.54 20.93 14.70
N ALA A 199 -5.24 22.01 14.36
CA ALA A 199 -6.50 21.96 13.63
C ALA A 199 -6.37 21.24 12.28
N GLY A 200 -5.28 21.51 11.56
CA GLY A 200 -4.95 20.85 10.31
C GLY A 200 -4.67 19.35 10.49
N ASP A 201 -3.89 18.99 11.51
CA ASP A 201 -3.54 17.60 11.82
C ASP A 201 -4.75 16.77 12.20
N VAL A 202 -5.76 17.35 12.88
CA VAL A 202 -7.05 16.67 13.15
C VAL A 202 -7.73 16.26 11.84
N VAL A 203 -7.82 17.15 10.85
CA VAL A 203 -8.40 16.82 9.53
C VAL A 203 -7.54 15.81 8.78
N TYR A 204 -6.22 16.00 8.81
CA TYR A 204 -5.26 15.17 8.09
C TYR A 204 -5.19 13.74 8.63
N MET A 205 -5.22 13.53 9.94
CA MET A 205 -5.04 12.20 10.56
C MET A 205 -6.36 11.48 10.86
N SER A 206 -7.50 12.16 10.71
CA SER A 206 -8.82 11.62 11.01
C SER A 206 -9.18 10.39 10.18
N LEU A 207 -9.71 9.36 10.85
CA LEU A 207 -10.33 8.20 10.18
C LEU A 207 -11.40 8.65 9.19
N PHE A 208 -12.24 9.61 9.58
CA PHE A 208 -13.41 10.03 8.82
C PHE A 208 -13.04 10.63 7.47
N THR A 209 -11.99 11.44 7.41
CA THR A 209 -11.51 12.04 6.15
C THR A 209 -10.77 10.99 5.31
N ARG A 210 -9.97 10.11 5.94
CA ARG A 210 -9.23 9.02 5.26
C ARG A 210 -10.09 7.90 4.73
N MET A 211 -11.32 7.75 5.24
CA MET A 211 -12.31 6.86 4.63
C MET A 211 -12.56 7.17 3.15
N LEU A 212 -12.26 8.40 2.66
CA LEU A 212 -12.31 8.74 1.25
C LEU A 212 -11.42 7.83 0.38
N SER A 213 -10.12 7.78 0.62
CA SER A 213 -9.17 6.98 -0.18
C SER A 213 -9.39 5.49 0.04
N LEU A 214 -9.61 5.07 1.29
CA LEU A 214 -9.90 3.68 1.66
C LEU A 214 -11.16 3.15 0.96
N SER A 215 -12.27 3.89 0.99
CA SER A 215 -13.53 3.43 0.39
C SER A 215 -13.47 3.43 -1.13
N LEU A 216 -12.78 4.40 -1.75
CA LEU A 216 -12.57 4.43 -3.19
C LEU A 216 -11.71 3.24 -3.64
N GLY A 217 -10.72 2.82 -2.85
CA GLY A 217 -10.03 1.54 -3.05
C GLY A 217 -10.97 0.34 -3.08
N GLY A 218 -11.87 0.24 -2.09
CA GLY A 218 -12.88 -0.81 -2.05
C GLY A 218 -13.88 -0.74 -3.22
N TRP A 219 -14.23 0.46 -3.66
CA TRP A 219 -15.02 0.67 -4.86
C TRP A 219 -14.33 0.15 -6.12
N LEU A 220 -13.01 0.37 -6.28
CA LEU A 220 -12.25 -0.22 -7.39
C LEU A 220 -12.29 -1.75 -7.36
N ALA A 221 -12.24 -2.37 -6.18
CA ALA A 221 -12.32 -3.83 -6.05
C ALA A 221 -13.70 -4.38 -6.45
N LEU A 222 -14.79 -3.70 -6.07
CA LEU A 222 -16.15 -4.07 -6.51
C LEU A 222 -16.29 -3.97 -8.03
N ARG A 223 -15.77 -2.89 -8.61
CA ARG A 223 -15.75 -2.72 -10.09
C ARG A 223 -14.91 -3.78 -10.79
N GLU A 224 -13.79 -4.20 -10.21
CA GLU A 224 -13.01 -5.34 -10.71
C GLU A 224 -13.82 -6.63 -10.65
N PHE A 225 -14.48 -6.89 -9.52
CA PHE A 225 -15.28 -8.09 -9.32
C PHE A 225 -16.48 -8.18 -10.28
N GLU A 226 -17.12 -7.05 -10.56
CA GLU A 226 -18.25 -6.95 -11.50
C GLU A 226 -17.86 -6.80 -12.97
N ASN A 227 -16.55 -6.85 -13.30
CA ASN A 227 -16.04 -6.59 -14.65
C ASN A 227 -16.50 -5.23 -15.23
N ARG A 228 -16.55 -4.19 -14.40
CA ARG A 228 -16.94 -2.82 -14.78
C ARG A 228 -15.72 -1.88 -14.80
N PRO A 229 -14.80 -1.99 -15.78
CA PRO A 229 -13.56 -1.22 -15.77
C PRO A 229 -13.81 0.29 -15.79
N LEU A 230 -12.88 1.04 -15.19
CA LEU A 230 -12.78 2.49 -15.39
C LEU A 230 -12.09 2.75 -16.72
N ARG A 231 -12.69 3.61 -17.55
CA ARG A 231 -12.10 4.03 -18.83
C ARG A 231 -10.91 4.94 -18.58
N GLY A 232 -9.83 4.81 -19.35
CA GLY A 232 -8.60 5.58 -19.17
C GLY A 232 -8.79 7.11 -19.15
N TRP A 233 -9.70 7.64 -19.96
CA TRP A 233 -10.02 9.08 -19.93
C TRP A 233 -10.60 9.56 -18.60
N ARG A 234 -11.30 8.69 -17.85
CA ARG A 234 -11.80 9.03 -16.51
C ARG A 234 -10.66 9.11 -15.50
N CYS A 235 -9.67 8.22 -15.61
CA CYS A 235 -8.44 8.33 -14.81
C CYS A 235 -7.70 9.64 -15.14
N ALA A 236 -7.57 10.00 -16.42
CA ALA A 236 -6.97 11.26 -16.82
C ALA A 236 -7.76 12.47 -16.30
N ALA A 237 -9.10 12.46 -16.42
CA ALA A 237 -9.96 13.53 -15.93
C ALA A 237 -9.85 13.72 -14.40
N LEU A 238 -9.76 12.62 -13.64
CA LEU A 238 -9.53 12.68 -12.20
C LEU A 238 -8.18 13.31 -11.85
N VAL A 239 -7.11 12.98 -12.58
CA VAL A 239 -5.79 13.61 -12.40
C VAL A 239 -5.85 15.10 -12.73
N VAL A 240 -6.46 15.48 -13.85
CA VAL A 240 -6.61 16.90 -14.23
C VAL A 240 -7.42 17.66 -13.19
N ALA A 241 -8.54 17.11 -12.73
CA ALA A 241 -9.34 17.74 -11.70
C ALA A 241 -8.60 17.87 -10.36
N ALA A 242 -7.80 16.86 -9.97
CA ALA A 242 -6.93 16.96 -8.80
C ALA A 242 -5.90 18.07 -8.94
N LEU A 243 -5.25 18.20 -10.10
CA LEU A 243 -4.30 19.29 -10.37
C LEU A 243 -4.98 20.65 -10.31
N MET A 244 -6.20 20.78 -10.86
CA MET A 244 -6.97 22.02 -10.75
C MET A 244 -7.28 22.37 -9.29
N ILE A 245 -7.70 21.40 -8.47
CA ILE A 245 -7.93 21.62 -7.04
C ILE A 245 -6.66 22.11 -6.35
N LEU A 246 -5.51 21.48 -6.60
CA LEU A 246 -4.22 21.88 -6.01
C LEU A 246 -3.78 23.29 -6.46
N VAL A 247 -4.03 23.66 -7.71
CA VAL A 247 -3.74 25.00 -8.23
C VAL A 247 -4.66 26.05 -7.61
N ILE A 248 -5.97 25.78 -7.54
CA ILE A 248 -6.95 26.67 -6.89
C ILE A 248 -6.60 26.85 -5.42
N ASP A 249 -6.28 25.76 -4.73
CA ASP A 249 -5.87 25.75 -3.33
C ASP A 249 -4.59 26.57 -3.11
N ARG A 250 -3.55 26.36 -3.93
CA ARG A 250 -2.31 27.15 -3.88
C ARG A 250 -2.57 28.64 -4.11
N LYS A 251 -3.28 28.98 -5.18
CA LYS A 251 -3.58 30.38 -5.52
C LYS A 251 -4.48 31.03 -4.47
N GLY A 252 -5.44 30.30 -3.94
CA GLY A 252 -6.31 30.74 -2.85
C GLY A 252 -5.53 31.08 -1.58
N ARG A 253 -4.49 30.30 -1.23
CA ARG A 253 -3.57 30.64 -0.15
C ARG A 253 -2.74 31.89 -0.46
N ASP A 254 -2.18 31.96 -1.66
CA ASP A 254 -1.34 33.10 -2.06
C ASP A 254 -2.13 34.43 -2.09
N LEU A 255 -3.44 34.35 -2.35
CA LEU A 255 -4.38 35.49 -2.33
C LEU A 255 -5.00 35.75 -0.94
N GLY A 256 -4.70 34.95 0.08
CA GLY A 256 -5.30 35.08 1.41
C GLY A 256 -6.78 34.70 1.49
N ILE A 257 -7.33 34.00 0.49
CA ILE A 257 -8.71 33.49 0.48
C ILE A 257 -8.81 32.21 1.32
N ILE A 258 -7.83 31.33 1.20
CA ILE A 258 -7.74 30.09 1.99
C ILE A 258 -6.69 30.31 3.06
N THR A 259 -7.12 30.68 4.26
CA THR A 259 -6.23 30.91 5.42
C THR A 259 -6.26 29.76 6.43
N SER A 260 -7.33 28.96 6.40
CA SER A 260 -7.53 27.84 7.31
C SER A 260 -6.80 26.57 6.85
N GLN A 261 -5.90 26.07 7.70
CA GLN A 261 -5.20 24.79 7.52
C GLN A 261 -6.17 23.59 7.37
N PRO A 262 -7.23 23.45 8.20
CA PRO A 262 -8.27 22.45 7.97
C PRO A 262 -8.93 22.47 6.57
N VAL A 263 -9.22 23.66 6.03
CA VAL A 263 -9.79 23.80 4.68
C VAL A 263 -8.79 23.33 3.63
N TYR A 264 -7.53 23.78 3.76
CA TYR A 264 -6.43 23.33 2.91
C TYR A 264 -6.31 21.80 2.91
N TRP A 265 -6.25 21.16 4.09
CA TRP A 265 -6.13 19.71 4.17
C TRP A 265 -7.32 18.98 3.56
N THR A 266 -8.54 19.49 3.74
CA THR A 266 -9.73 18.88 3.12
C THR A 266 -9.61 18.88 1.58
N LEU A 267 -9.22 20.00 0.97
CA LEU A 267 -9.01 20.10 -0.48
C LEU A 267 -7.85 19.21 -0.96
N ALA A 268 -6.75 19.20 -0.22
CA ALA A 268 -5.58 18.40 -0.52
C ALA A 268 -5.90 16.89 -0.51
N LEU A 269 -6.63 16.41 0.50
CA LEU A 269 -7.04 15.00 0.61
C LEU A 269 -7.94 14.57 -0.55
N ILE A 270 -8.85 15.44 -1.01
CA ILE A 270 -9.66 15.17 -2.21
C ILE A 270 -8.75 14.99 -3.43
N ALA A 271 -7.84 15.93 -3.66
CA ALA A 271 -6.93 15.87 -4.80
C ALA A 271 -6.01 14.64 -4.74
N TYR A 272 -5.42 14.35 -3.58
CA TYR A 272 -4.54 13.19 -3.38
C TYR A 272 -5.29 11.88 -3.57
N SER A 273 -6.52 11.77 -3.07
CA SER A 273 -7.38 10.60 -3.29
C SER A 273 -7.72 10.43 -4.78
N MET A 274 -8.01 11.50 -5.51
CA MET A 274 -8.31 11.46 -6.95
C MET A 274 -7.10 10.99 -7.79
N VAL A 275 -5.90 11.47 -7.48
CA VAL A 275 -4.66 10.99 -8.11
C VAL A 275 -4.45 9.52 -7.77
N SER A 276 -4.53 9.17 -6.49
CA SER A 276 -4.26 7.81 -6.00
C SER A 276 -5.20 6.77 -6.60
N VAL A 277 -6.50 7.06 -6.66
CA VAL A 277 -7.51 6.21 -7.28
C VAL A 277 -7.27 6.08 -8.78
N SER A 278 -6.85 7.15 -9.46
CA SER A 278 -6.49 7.10 -10.88
C SER A 278 -5.29 6.21 -11.15
N PHE A 279 -4.26 6.28 -10.30
CA PHE A 279 -3.06 5.44 -10.40
C PHE A 279 -3.42 3.96 -10.23
N VAL A 280 -4.14 3.62 -9.17
CA VAL A 280 -4.58 2.23 -8.92
C VAL A 280 -5.53 1.75 -10.02
N ALA A 281 -6.49 2.57 -10.44
CA ALA A 281 -7.42 2.22 -11.52
C ALA A 281 -6.70 1.97 -12.86
N THR A 282 -5.67 2.75 -13.17
CA THR A 282 -4.85 2.56 -14.37
C THR A 282 -4.12 1.21 -14.33
N LEU A 283 -3.51 0.85 -13.20
CA LEU A 283 -2.89 -0.48 -13.04
C LEU A 283 -3.90 -1.63 -13.15
N VAL A 284 -5.10 -1.43 -12.62
CA VAL A 284 -6.14 -2.46 -12.51
C VAL A 284 -6.90 -2.68 -13.82
N PHE A 285 -7.26 -1.59 -14.52
CA PHE A 285 -8.26 -1.59 -15.60
C PHE A 285 -7.74 -1.16 -16.96
N ASP A 286 -6.74 -0.27 -17.01
CA ASP A 286 -6.26 0.24 -18.29
C ASP A 286 -5.62 -0.88 -19.12
N ARG A 287 -5.60 -0.72 -20.44
CA ARG A 287 -4.91 -1.62 -21.38
C ARG A 287 -3.96 -0.85 -22.30
N GLY A 288 -3.85 0.46 -22.13
CA GLY A 288 -3.04 1.34 -22.95
C GLY A 288 -1.54 1.28 -22.65
N ILE A 289 -0.81 2.19 -23.31
CA ILE A 289 0.64 2.35 -23.14
C ILE A 289 1.02 2.75 -21.71
N VAL A 290 0.20 3.57 -21.06
CA VAL A 290 0.45 4.07 -19.70
C VAL A 290 0.57 2.90 -18.73
N ARG A 291 -0.42 1.99 -18.68
CA ARG A 291 -0.31 0.79 -17.85
C ARG A 291 0.92 -0.06 -18.19
N ARG A 292 1.26 -0.23 -19.48
CA ARG A 292 2.43 -1.04 -19.88
C ARG A 292 3.73 -0.45 -19.32
N VAL A 293 3.93 0.85 -19.47
CA VAL A 293 5.11 1.56 -18.94
C VAL A 293 5.14 1.48 -17.42
N MET A 294 4.01 1.76 -16.74
CA MET A 294 3.92 1.64 -15.29
C MET A 294 4.27 0.23 -14.83
N THR A 295 3.69 -0.80 -15.46
CA THR A 295 3.94 -2.20 -15.09
C THR A 295 5.39 -2.60 -15.33
N ALA A 296 6.00 -2.16 -16.44
CA ALA A 296 7.40 -2.44 -16.73
C ALA A 296 8.35 -1.84 -15.67
N ILE A 297 8.13 -0.58 -15.29
CA ILE A 297 8.91 0.08 -14.24
C ILE A 297 8.67 -0.61 -12.89
N LEU A 298 7.41 -0.80 -12.49
CA LEU A 298 7.07 -1.36 -11.18
C LEU A 298 7.46 -2.84 -11.04
N SER A 299 7.60 -3.57 -12.14
CA SER A 299 8.01 -4.99 -12.10
C SER A 299 9.53 -5.18 -11.99
N LEU A 300 10.32 -4.10 -12.01
CA LEU A 300 11.76 -4.17 -11.77
C LEU A 300 12.06 -4.84 -10.42
N SER A 301 13.05 -5.73 -10.40
CA SER A 301 13.41 -6.53 -9.22
C SER A 301 13.72 -5.67 -8.00
N LEU A 302 14.38 -4.51 -8.21
CA LEU A 302 14.69 -3.55 -7.17
C LEU A 302 13.43 -3.08 -6.42
N PHE A 303 12.42 -2.59 -7.16
CA PHE A 303 11.20 -2.08 -6.54
C PHE A 303 10.36 -3.20 -5.92
N ARG A 304 10.34 -4.39 -6.51
CA ARG A 304 9.66 -5.55 -5.91
C ARG A 304 10.32 -5.98 -4.60
N GLY A 305 11.65 -5.99 -4.56
CA GLY A 305 12.42 -6.27 -3.34
C GLY A 305 12.09 -5.28 -2.22
N LEU A 306 12.17 -3.98 -2.52
CA LEU A 306 11.76 -2.93 -1.59
C LEU A 306 10.28 -3.04 -1.19
N GLY A 307 9.42 -3.45 -2.11
CA GLY A 307 8.00 -3.74 -1.88
C GLY A 307 7.76 -4.79 -0.81
N SER A 308 8.56 -5.85 -0.81
CA SER A 308 8.48 -6.91 0.22
C SER A 308 8.86 -6.40 1.61
N LEU A 309 9.80 -5.44 1.69
CA LEU A 309 10.28 -4.84 2.94
C LEU A 309 9.51 -3.57 3.35
N SER A 310 8.60 -3.09 2.50
CA SER A 310 7.96 -1.78 2.63
C SER A 310 7.28 -1.55 3.98
N TYR A 311 6.73 -2.61 4.58
CA TYR A 311 6.06 -2.48 5.87
C TYR A 311 7.07 -2.21 7.00
N ALA A 312 8.11 -3.02 7.14
CA ALA A 312 9.15 -2.80 8.14
C ALA A 312 9.92 -1.49 7.91
N MET A 313 10.21 -1.14 6.65
CA MET A 313 10.84 0.15 6.32
C MET A 313 9.97 1.32 6.77
N TYR A 314 8.66 1.23 6.53
CA TYR A 314 7.72 2.25 7.00
C TYR A 314 7.68 2.31 8.52
N VAL A 315 7.69 1.19 9.24
CA VAL A 315 7.64 1.23 10.71
C VAL A 315 8.95 1.78 11.31
N PHE A 316 10.12 1.40 10.80
CA PHE A 316 11.40 1.73 11.41
C PHE A 316 12.00 3.10 11.03
N HIS A 317 11.63 3.68 9.88
CA HIS A 317 12.36 4.85 9.38
C HIS A 317 12.35 6.05 10.33
N LEU A 318 11.19 6.40 10.89
CA LEU A 318 11.09 7.59 11.73
C LEU A 318 11.78 7.41 13.09
N PRO A 319 11.65 6.27 13.81
CA PRO A 319 12.46 6.02 15.01
C PRO A 319 13.97 6.11 14.74
N VAL A 320 14.44 5.63 13.58
CA VAL A 320 15.85 5.72 13.20
C VAL A 320 16.25 7.19 12.95
N LEU A 321 15.42 7.96 12.23
CA LEU A 321 15.66 9.39 12.03
C LEU A 321 15.68 10.16 13.36
N PHE A 322 14.79 9.82 14.30
CA PHE A 322 14.73 10.39 15.64
C PHE A 322 15.98 10.07 16.46
N TYR A 323 16.41 8.81 16.46
CA TYR A 323 17.61 8.36 17.17
C TYR A 323 18.87 9.07 16.69
N LEU A 324 18.94 9.39 15.40
CA LEU A 324 20.06 10.12 14.79
C LEU A 324 19.92 11.65 14.85
N GLY A 325 18.85 12.19 15.46
CA GLY A 325 18.60 13.64 15.54
C GLY A 325 18.21 14.29 14.21
N LEU A 326 17.88 13.49 13.17
CA LEU A 326 17.57 14.00 11.83
C LEU A 326 16.16 14.58 11.72
N ASN A 327 15.23 14.16 12.59
CA ASN A 327 13.90 14.75 12.65
C ASN A 327 13.94 16.22 13.11
N ASP A 328 14.77 16.52 14.10
CA ASP A 328 14.96 17.89 14.59
C ASP A 328 15.58 18.77 13.50
N ALA A 329 16.56 18.23 12.77
CA ALA A 329 17.15 18.93 11.63
C ALA A 329 16.11 19.23 10.55
N ALA A 330 15.23 18.27 10.23
CA ALA A 330 14.16 18.46 9.25
C ALA A 330 13.15 19.52 9.71
N THR A 331 12.77 19.48 10.99
CA THR A 331 11.78 20.40 11.59
C THR A 331 12.31 21.84 11.66
N HIS A 332 13.57 22.04 12.03
CA HIS A 332 14.20 23.36 12.17
C HIS A 332 14.86 23.85 10.87
N GLY A 333 14.76 23.10 9.77
CA GLY A 333 15.39 23.45 8.49
C GLY A 333 16.92 23.42 8.52
N THR A 334 17.52 22.73 9.49
CA THR A 334 18.96 22.57 9.59
C THR A 334 19.43 21.53 8.58
N LYS A 335 20.48 21.87 7.82
CA LYS A 335 21.08 20.96 6.85
C LYS A 335 22.07 20.02 7.53
N VAL A 336 22.13 18.78 7.08
CA VAL A 336 23.05 17.75 7.61
C VAL A 336 23.98 17.20 6.51
N PRO A 337 25.11 16.56 6.82
CA PRO A 337 25.88 15.84 5.80
C PRO A 337 25.06 14.73 5.15
N ILE A 338 25.16 14.54 3.83
CA ILE A 338 24.44 13.48 3.10
C ILE A 338 24.75 12.08 3.64
N LEU A 339 25.94 11.91 4.21
CA LEU A 339 26.35 10.67 4.86
C LEU A 339 25.41 10.29 6.02
N GLN A 340 24.90 11.25 6.80
CA GLN A 340 23.97 10.95 7.90
C GLN A 340 22.62 10.43 7.37
N VAL A 341 22.12 11.01 6.28
CA VAL A 341 20.91 10.53 5.60
C VAL A 341 21.13 9.13 5.02
N ALA A 342 22.30 8.87 4.42
CA ALA A 342 22.65 7.56 3.90
C ALA A 342 22.76 6.50 5.02
N ILE A 343 23.34 6.86 6.17
CA ILE A 343 23.40 5.99 7.35
C ILE A 343 21.99 5.68 7.86
N ALA A 344 21.11 6.69 7.99
CA ALA A 344 19.74 6.49 8.43
C ALA A 344 18.97 5.53 7.51
N PHE A 345 19.11 5.70 6.20
CA PHE A 345 18.52 4.79 5.22
C PHE A 345 19.11 3.37 5.32
N GLY A 346 20.43 3.26 5.48
CA GLY A 346 21.13 1.99 5.63
C GLY A 346 20.67 1.22 6.88
N ILE A 347 20.55 1.89 8.03
CA ILE A 347 20.03 1.32 9.27
C ILE A 347 18.57 0.88 9.09
N THR A 348 17.72 1.74 8.53
CA THR A 348 16.31 1.42 8.27
C THR A 348 16.18 0.17 7.38
N LEU A 349 16.95 0.09 6.31
CA LEU A 349 16.96 -1.05 5.40
C LEU A 349 17.48 -2.32 6.09
N GLY A 350 18.57 -2.20 6.86
CA GLY A 350 19.14 -3.30 7.63
C GLY A 350 18.16 -3.88 8.66
N LEU A 351 17.51 -3.03 9.44
CA LEU A 351 16.45 -3.43 10.38
C LEU A 351 15.26 -4.07 9.66
N SER A 352 14.89 -3.56 8.49
CA SER A 352 13.79 -4.11 7.70
C SER A 352 14.11 -5.50 7.18
N ILE A 353 15.33 -5.73 6.69
CA ILE A 353 15.79 -7.05 6.25
C ILE A 353 15.83 -8.02 7.44
N LEU A 354 16.34 -7.57 8.59
CA LEU A 354 16.40 -8.39 9.80
C LEU A 354 15.00 -8.79 10.28
N SER A 355 14.08 -7.82 10.37
CA SER A 355 12.67 -8.04 10.68
C SER A 355 12.02 -9.02 9.71
N TYR A 356 12.30 -8.90 8.41
CA TYR A 356 11.74 -9.78 7.40
C TYR A 356 12.10 -11.25 7.67
N TYR A 357 13.38 -11.54 7.98
CA TYR A 357 13.82 -12.91 8.24
C TYR A 357 13.43 -13.43 9.63
N LEU A 358 13.49 -12.58 10.66
CA LEU A 358 13.27 -12.99 12.05
C LEU A 358 11.80 -12.99 12.48
N LEU A 359 10.97 -12.11 11.90
CA LEU A 359 9.59 -11.91 12.33
C LEU A 359 8.61 -12.22 11.19
N GLU A 360 8.73 -11.54 10.06
CA GLU A 360 7.69 -11.60 9.03
C GLU A 360 7.63 -12.97 8.35
N ASN A 361 8.77 -13.58 8.02
CA ASN A 361 8.81 -14.91 7.39
C ASN A 361 8.26 -16.03 8.29
N PRO A 362 8.63 -16.14 9.58
CA PRO A 362 8.01 -17.09 10.50
C PRO A 362 6.49 -16.88 10.61
N MET A 363 6.05 -15.63 10.76
CA MET A 363 4.63 -15.31 10.93
C MET A 363 3.83 -15.56 9.64
N ALA A 364 4.45 -15.38 8.47
CA ALA A 364 3.86 -15.73 7.18
C ALA A 364 3.59 -17.24 7.03
N LYS A 365 4.39 -18.11 7.67
CA LYS A 365 4.12 -19.56 7.71
C LYS A 365 2.89 -19.85 8.58
N LEU A 366 2.81 -19.26 9.78
CA LEU A 366 1.66 -19.41 10.68
C LEU A 366 0.36 -18.91 10.03
N LYS A 367 0.44 -17.86 9.22
CA LYS A 367 -0.69 -17.30 8.47
C LYS A 367 -1.34 -18.32 7.53
N GLN A 368 -0.60 -19.30 7.02
CA GLN A 368 -1.13 -20.32 6.10
C GLN A 368 -2.21 -21.18 6.76
N ASN A 369 -2.13 -21.38 8.08
CA ASN A 369 -3.12 -22.14 8.85
C ASN A 369 -4.51 -21.48 8.87
N PHE A 370 -4.59 -20.19 8.54
CA PHE A 370 -5.82 -19.40 8.52
C PHE A 370 -6.25 -19.05 7.09
N SER A 371 -5.78 -19.78 6.07
CA SER A 371 -6.08 -19.47 4.65
C SER A 371 -7.44 -19.98 4.15
N GLY A 372 -8.28 -20.55 5.03
CA GLY A 372 -9.66 -20.95 4.70
C GLY A 372 -9.77 -22.18 3.79
N THR A 373 -8.65 -22.76 3.35
CA THR A 373 -8.59 -24.10 2.76
C THR A 373 -8.15 -25.06 3.85
N ARG A 374 -9.10 -25.66 4.57
CA ARG A 374 -8.80 -26.98 5.14
C ARG A 374 -8.46 -27.89 3.96
N PRO A 375 -7.38 -28.69 4.02
CA PRO A 375 -7.18 -29.74 3.03
C PRO A 375 -8.46 -30.57 3.01
N VAL A 376 -9.05 -30.74 1.83
CA VAL A 376 -9.96 -31.87 1.65
C VAL A 376 -9.09 -33.09 1.94
N GLU A 377 -9.48 -33.92 2.92
CA GLU A 377 -8.76 -35.17 3.18
C GLU A 377 -8.55 -35.90 1.86
N PRO A 378 -7.33 -36.33 1.53
CA PRO A 378 -7.12 -37.14 0.35
C PRO A 378 -7.94 -38.41 0.56
N VAL A 379 -8.97 -38.61 -0.28
CA VAL A 379 -9.56 -39.92 -0.46
C VAL A 379 -8.41 -40.85 -0.82
N GLY A 380 -8.13 -41.79 0.08
CA GLY A 380 -6.91 -42.57 0.08
C GLY A 380 -6.65 -43.23 -1.27
N THR A 381 -5.56 -42.84 -1.91
CA THR A 381 -4.94 -43.63 -2.97
C THR A 381 -3.51 -43.90 -2.57
N LYS A 382 -3.26 -45.19 -2.33
CA LYS A 382 -1.98 -45.76 -1.95
C LYS A 382 -0.93 -45.46 -3.03
N GLY A 383 0.27 -45.09 -2.58
CA GLY A 383 1.53 -45.42 -3.23
C GLY A 383 2.03 -44.47 -4.31
N ALA A 384 3.13 -43.76 -4.01
CA ALA A 384 4.37 -43.81 -4.79
C ALA A 384 5.35 -42.73 -4.28
N ASN A 385 6.43 -43.18 -3.64
CA ASN A 385 7.62 -42.38 -3.39
C ASN A 385 8.30 -42.03 -4.71
N VAL A 386 8.63 -40.76 -4.94
CA VAL A 386 9.79 -40.39 -5.79
C VAL A 386 10.46 -39.13 -5.24
N THR A 387 11.70 -39.31 -4.83
CA THR A 387 12.71 -38.30 -4.50
C THR A 387 13.12 -37.51 -5.75
N GLN A 388 13.17 -36.18 -5.68
CA GLN A 388 13.97 -35.39 -6.62
C GLN A 388 14.80 -34.32 -5.90
N SER A 389 16.11 -34.50 -6.06
CA SER A 389 17.24 -33.68 -5.68
C SER A 389 17.49 -32.53 -6.65
N GLY A 390 17.98 -31.41 -6.11
CA GLY A 390 18.99 -30.57 -6.77
C GLY A 390 18.52 -29.32 -7.52
N LEU A 391 18.38 -28.19 -6.81
CA LEU A 391 18.70 -26.81 -7.23
C LEU A 391 18.76 -25.94 -5.95
N PRO A 392 19.70 -24.98 -5.81
CA PRO A 392 19.94 -24.29 -4.55
C PRO A 392 18.74 -23.42 -4.13
N ALA A 393 18.29 -23.64 -2.89
CA ALA A 393 17.13 -23.00 -2.30
C ALA A 393 17.48 -21.62 -1.73
N GLY A 394 17.22 -20.58 -2.51
CA GLY A 394 17.18 -19.19 -2.06
C GLY A 394 16.64 -18.35 -3.20
N PHE A 395 15.70 -17.42 -2.93
CA PHE A 395 15.09 -16.46 -3.88
C PHE A 395 13.77 -16.78 -4.60
N ALA A 396 13.09 -17.90 -4.36
CA ALA A 396 11.81 -18.18 -5.04
C ALA A 396 10.56 -18.33 -4.14
N ARG A 397 10.63 -18.00 -2.84
CA ARG A 397 9.48 -18.16 -1.93
C ARG A 397 9.16 -16.89 -1.14
N ALA A 398 8.58 -15.92 -1.84
CA ALA A 398 7.85 -14.82 -1.22
C ALA A 398 6.80 -14.28 -2.21
N ALA A 399 5.90 -15.17 -2.65
CA ALA A 399 4.66 -14.77 -3.30
C ALA A 399 3.59 -15.74 -2.84
N PHE A 400 2.54 -15.20 -2.20
CA PHE A 400 1.34 -15.93 -1.84
C PHE A 400 0.81 -16.69 -3.07
N PHE A 401 0.87 -18.04 -3.08
CA PHE A 401 -0.15 -18.95 -3.64
C PHE A 401 0.21 -20.40 -3.25
N SER A 402 -0.82 -21.19 -2.96
CA SER A 402 -0.76 -22.63 -2.65
C SER A 402 -0.11 -23.42 -3.80
N PRO A 403 0.68 -24.47 -3.53
CA PRO A 403 1.23 -25.37 -4.53
C PRO A 403 0.23 -26.49 -4.88
N GLU A 404 -0.86 -26.17 -5.57
CA GLU A 404 -1.72 -27.16 -6.22
C GLU A 404 -2.13 -26.60 -7.57
N ASP A 405 -1.29 -26.85 -8.58
CA ASP A 405 -1.60 -26.85 -10.03
C ASP A 405 -0.30 -27.11 -10.82
N ARG A 406 0.54 -28.05 -10.35
CA ARG A 406 1.63 -28.59 -11.17
C ARG A 406 1.10 -29.82 -11.90
N ALA A 407 0.44 -29.60 -13.03
CA ALA A 407 0.28 -30.66 -14.02
C ALA A 407 1.68 -31.11 -14.47
N LYS A 408 1.94 -32.42 -14.34
CA LYS A 408 3.20 -33.07 -14.69
C LYS A 408 3.56 -32.81 -16.17
N PRO A 409 4.85 -32.71 -16.53
CA PRO A 409 5.25 -32.83 -17.92
C PRO A 409 5.01 -34.28 -18.37
N ALA A 410 4.38 -34.45 -19.53
CA ALA A 410 4.33 -35.74 -20.20
C ALA A 410 5.75 -36.11 -20.65
N ASP A 411 6.20 -37.25 -20.17
CA ASP A 411 7.42 -37.94 -20.55
C ASP A 411 7.19 -38.62 -21.90
N GLU A 412 7.81 -38.10 -22.97
CA GLU A 412 8.14 -38.87 -24.16
C GLU A 412 9.51 -38.41 -24.67
N SER A 413 10.47 -39.32 -24.62
CA SER A 413 11.71 -39.28 -25.40
C SER A 413 12.12 -40.74 -25.71
N PRO A 414 12.96 -41.05 -26.73
CA PRO A 414 13.43 -40.26 -27.87
C PRO A 414 13.42 -41.05 -29.23
N GLN A 415 14.00 -40.43 -30.28
CA GLN A 415 14.60 -40.98 -31.54
C GLN A 415 13.78 -40.83 -32.85
N PRO A 416 14.39 -40.86 -34.07
CA PRO A 416 15.34 -39.89 -34.68
C PRO A 416 14.94 -39.44 -36.12
N MET A 417 15.77 -38.60 -36.76
CA MET A 417 15.66 -38.06 -38.14
C MET A 417 15.35 -39.08 -39.24
N THR A 418 14.59 -38.71 -40.29
CA THR A 418 15.05 -38.52 -41.71
C THR A 418 13.92 -38.23 -42.73
N ILE A 419 14.08 -37.12 -43.48
CA ILE A 419 14.09 -36.97 -44.96
C ILE A 419 12.95 -37.56 -45.85
N TRP A 420 12.11 -36.65 -46.41
CA TRP A 420 11.49 -36.53 -47.78
C TRP A 420 10.73 -37.72 -48.43
N PRO A 421 9.90 -37.59 -49.52
CA PRO A 421 9.99 -36.62 -50.65
C PRO A 421 8.68 -36.01 -51.22
N GLY A 422 8.86 -34.87 -51.91
CA GLY A 422 8.23 -34.60 -53.22
C GLY A 422 6.88 -33.85 -53.25
N VAL A 423 6.88 -32.62 -53.76
CA VAL A 423 6.24 -32.17 -55.03
C VAL A 423 6.61 -30.69 -55.29
N ARG A 424 6.75 -30.38 -56.58
CA ARG A 424 7.65 -29.42 -57.24
C ARG A 424 7.18 -27.95 -57.25
N ARG A 425 8.15 -27.04 -57.41
CA ARG A 425 7.98 -25.78 -58.17
C ARG A 425 8.31 -26.03 -59.65
N SER A 426 7.49 -25.52 -60.57
CA SER A 426 7.93 -25.01 -61.88
C SER A 426 7.05 -23.83 -62.30
N ARG A 427 7.71 -22.78 -62.81
CA ARG A 427 7.15 -21.52 -63.31
C ARG A 427 6.46 -21.69 -64.67
N VAL A 428 5.84 -20.58 -65.12
CA VAL A 428 5.47 -20.09 -66.48
C VAL A 428 4.01 -19.61 -66.36
N ASN A 429 3.63 -18.34 -66.52
CA ASN A 429 4.23 -17.15 -67.14
C ASN A 429 4.38 -15.97 -66.18
#